data_AF-A0AAJ2H749-F1
#
_entry.id   AF-A0AAJ2H749-F1
#
_cell.length_a   1.000
_cell.length_b   1.000
_cell.length_c   1.000
_cell.angle_alpha   90.00
_cell.angle_beta   90.00
_cell.angle_gamma   90.00
#
_symmetry.space_group_name_H-M   'P 1'
#
loop_
_entity.id
_entity.type
_entity.pdbx_description
1 polymer ?
#
loop_
_entity_poly.entity_id
_entity_poly.type
_entity_poly.pdbx_seq_one_letter_code
_entity_poly.pdbx_strand_id
1 'polypeptide(L)'
;TARKTTQVAYEQKLTNKSRPKVDDILLTKDGSLGRLAIVKNENLCVNQSVAVLRVNNKILPEYLYYLLSSPKYQSQMLGEADGTVIKHIYITRVAKMEVDIPSFGSMNLNEAKEW
;
A
#
# COMPACT_ATOMS: atom_id res chain seq x y z
N THR A 1 -11.33 11.22 -15.07
CA THR A 1 -10.34 12.31 -14.96
C THR A 1 -10.00 12.54 -13.50
N ALA A 2 -8.71 12.60 -13.13
CA ALA A 2 -8.32 12.89 -11.75
C ALA A 2 -8.69 14.35 -11.39
N ARG A 3 -9.23 14.56 -10.19
CA ARG A 3 -9.54 15.91 -9.69
C ARG A 3 -8.30 16.51 -9.04
N LYS A 4 -8.05 17.80 -9.27
CA LYS A 4 -6.96 18.53 -8.63
C LYS A 4 -7.41 19.07 -7.27
N THR A 5 -6.61 18.82 -6.23
CA THR A 5 -6.78 19.42 -4.90
C THR A 5 -5.94 20.69 -4.82
N THR A 6 -6.48 21.77 -4.26
CA THR A 6 -5.71 23.00 -4.02
C THR A 6 -4.73 22.80 -2.88
N GLN A 7 -3.61 23.55 -2.88
CA GLN A 7 -2.60 23.46 -1.81
C GLN A 7 -3.22 23.74 -0.43
N VAL A 8 -4.07 24.76 -0.33
CA VAL A 8 -4.77 25.10 0.91
C VAL A 8 -5.62 23.94 1.42
N ALA A 9 -6.36 23.25 0.55
CA ALA A 9 -7.15 22.09 0.94
C ALA A 9 -6.27 20.90 1.34
N TYR A 10 -5.14 20.71 0.65
CA TYR A 10 -4.16 19.67 0.98
C TYR A 10 -3.59 19.83 2.39
N GLU A 11 -3.22 21.06 2.75
CA GLU A 11 -2.58 21.36 4.03
C GLU A 11 -3.58 21.37 5.19
N GLN A 12 -4.76 21.98 4.98
CA GLN A 12 -5.70 22.28 6.07
C GLN A 12 -6.85 21.28 6.21
N LYS A 13 -7.22 20.56 5.14
CA LYS A 13 -8.43 19.71 5.13
C LYS A 13 -8.14 18.22 5.05
N LEU A 14 -6.97 17.81 4.54
CA LEU A 14 -6.63 16.40 4.42
C LEU A 14 -5.97 15.85 5.68
N THR A 15 -6.31 14.60 6.00
CA THR A 15 -5.68 13.86 7.09
C THR A 15 -4.48 13.07 6.59
N ASN A 16 -3.66 12.56 7.50
CA ASN A 16 -2.51 11.71 7.17
C ASN A 16 -2.90 10.43 6.41
N LYS A 17 -4.15 9.95 6.54
CA LYS A 17 -4.67 8.79 5.80
C LYS A 17 -4.84 9.08 4.30
N SER A 18 -4.95 10.35 3.93
CA SER A 18 -5.15 10.81 2.55
C SER A 18 -3.93 11.53 1.99
N ARG A 19 -2.83 11.61 2.75
CA ARG A 19 -1.56 12.26 2.37
C ARG A 19 -0.42 11.23 2.45
N PRO A 20 -0.29 10.35 1.44
CA PRO A 20 0.84 9.45 1.37
C PRO A 20 2.17 10.21 1.31
N LYS A 21 3.20 9.56 1.84
CA LYS A 21 4.60 9.97 1.79
C LYS A 21 5.36 9.09 0.81
N VAL A 22 6.54 9.54 0.40
CA VAL A 22 7.51 8.69 -0.31
C VAL A 22 7.68 7.38 0.45
N ASP A 23 7.72 6.28 -0.31
CA ASP A 23 7.84 4.90 0.16
C ASP A 23 6.62 4.33 0.90
N ASP A 24 5.51 5.07 0.98
CA ASP A 24 4.23 4.43 1.29
C ASP A 24 3.76 3.54 0.12
N ILE A 25 3.03 2.48 0.47
CA ILE A 25 2.38 1.61 -0.50
C ILE A 25 0.91 1.99 -0.58
N LEU A 26 0.44 2.25 -1.80
CA LEU A 26 -0.97 2.48 -2.11
C LEU A 26 -1.63 1.16 -2.45
N LEU A 27 -2.77 0.87 -1.83
CA LEU A 27 -3.59 -0.32 -2.11
C LEU A 27 -4.99 0.11 -2.52
N THR A 28 -5.44 -0.26 -3.72
CA THR A 28 -6.84 -0.06 -4.10
C THR A 28 -7.73 -1.02 -3.31
N LYS A 29 -8.65 -0.46 -2.52
CA LYS A 29 -9.56 -1.24 -1.67
C LYS A 29 -11.01 -1.29 -2.17
N ASP A 30 -11.36 -0.50 -3.18
CA ASP A 30 -12.69 -0.47 -3.80
C ASP A 30 -12.58 -0.61 -5.33
N GLY A 31 -13.46 -1.39 -5.95
CA GLY A 31 -13.49 -1.56 -7.40
C GLY A 31 -12.36 -2.48 -7.90
N SER A 32 -11.29 -1.93 -8.48
CA SER A 32 -10.12 -2.70 -8.94
C SER A 32 -9.22 -3.10 -7.75
N LEU A 33 -9.75 -3.97 -6.90
CA LEU A 33 -9.18 -4.40 -5.63
C LEU A 33 -7.80 -5.04 -5.79
N GLY A 34 -6.90 -4.77 -4.83
CA GLY A 34 -5.61 -5.47 -4.75
C GLY A 34 -4.48 -4.83 -5.56
N ARG A 35 -4.77 -3.82 -6.39
CA ARG A 35 -3.74 -3.07 -7.12
C ARG A 35 -2.84 -2.30 -6.16
N LEU A 36 -1.54 -2.39 -6.39
CA LEU A 36 -0.50 -1.80 -5.56
C LEU A 36 0.32 -0.76 -6.33
N ALA A 37 0.85 0.24 -5.62
CA ALA A 37 1.86 1.17 -6.14
C ALA A 37 2.73 1.69 -4.99
N ILE A 38 4.01 1.93 -5.25
CA ILE A 38 4.91 2.61 -4.29
C ILE A 38 4.93 4.10 -4.63
N VAL A 39 4.82 4.94 -3.61
CA VAL A 39 4.84 6.39 -3.77
C VAL A 39 6.27 6.88 -3.99
N LYS A 40 6.51 7.54 -5.13
CA LYS A 40 7.84 8.08 -5.50
C LYS A 40 7.92 9.61 -5.49
N ASN A 41 6.81 10.29 -5.21
CA ASN A 41 6.75 11.74 -5.18
C ASN A 41 5.99 12.24 -3.94
N GLU A 42 6.35 13.43 -3.48
CA GLU A 42 5.65 14.13 -2.40
C GLU A 42 4.41 14.88 -2.90
N ASN A 43 3.66 15.47 -1.96
CA ASN A 43 2.49 16.32 -2.23
C ASN A 43 1.38 15.61 -3.03
N LEU A 44 1.24 14.30 -2.80
CA LEU A 44 0.17 13.49 -3.35
C LEU A 44 -0.97 13.33 -2.34
N CYS A 45 -2.19 13.26 -2.85
CA CYS A 45 -3.36 12.88 -2.07
C CYS A 45 -4.12 11.73 -2.72
N VAL A 46 -4.73 10.90 -1.88
CA VAL A 46 -5.57 9.78 -2.31
C VAL A 46 -7.00 9.94 -1.82
N ASN A 47 -7.94 9.39 -2.57
CA ASN A 47 -9.34 9.34 -2.19
C ASN A 47 -9.59 8.14 -1.24
N GLN A 48 -10.85 8.00 -0.79
CA GLN A 48 -11.21 6.94 0.13
C GLN A 48 -11.15 5.54 -0.49
N SER A 49 -11.05 5.36 -1.82
CA SER A 49 -10.94 4.02 -2.44
C SER A 49 -9.53 3.43 -2.39
N VAL A 50 -8.56 4.18 -1.86
CA VAL A 50 -7.17 3.77 -1.76
C VAL A 50 -6.73 3.81 -0.30
N ALA A 51 -6.16 2.72 0.17
CA ALA A 51 -5.50 2.63 1.45
C ALA A 51 -4.02 3.03 1.32
N VAL A 52 -3.50 3.68 2.35
CA VAL A 52 -2.07 3.99 2.50
C VAL A 52 -1.49 3.04 3.54
N LEU A 53 -0.55 2.20 3.12
CA LEU A 53 0.18 1.27 3.97
C LEU A 53 1.59 1.83 4.19
N ARG A 54 1.96 2.02 5.45
CA ARG A 54 3.29 2.53 5.83
C ARG A 54 4.03 1.47 6.63
N VAL A 55 5.18 1.04 6.13
CA VAL A 55 6.06 0.10 6.83
C VAL A 55 6.81 0.79 7.97
N ASN A 56 7.22 0.01 8.96
CA ASN A 56 8.19 0.45 9.95
C ASN A 56 9.61 0.16 9.43
N ASN A 57 10.63 0.51 10.23
CA ASN A 57 12.04 0.31 9.88
C ASN A 57 12.51 -1.17 9.84
N LYS A 58 11.61 -2.14 10.02
CA LYS A 58 11.95 -3.57 10.00
C LYS A 58 11.72 -4.22 8.64
N ILE A 59 11.01 -3.55 7.73
CA ILE A 59 10.60 -4.10 6.44
C ILE A 59 10.87 -3.06 5.36
N LEU A 60 11.46 -3.49 4.24
CA LEU A 60 11.59 -2.64 3.06
C LEU A 60 10.21 -2.45 2.40
N PRO A 61 9.82 -1.23 2.00
CA PRO A 61 8.59 -0.97 1.26
C PRO A 61 8.44 -1.87 0.03
N GLU A 62 9.52 -2.06 -0.74
CA GLU A 62 9.58 -2.92 -1.90
C GLU A 62 9.26 -4.38 -1.55
N TYR A 63 9.79 -4.87 -0.42
CA TYR A 63 9.51 -6.23 0.04
C TYR A 63 8.01 -6.41 0.31
N LEU A 64 7.40 -5.49 1.07
CA LEU A 64 5.95 -5.58 1.34
C LEU A 64 5.13 -5.44 0.05
N TYR A 65 5.56 -4.59 -0.88
CA TYR A 65 4.93 -4.46 -2.21
C TYR A 65 4.95 -5.79 -2.97
N TYR A 66 6.10 -6.45 -3.08
CA TYR A 66 6.21 -7.74 -3.77
C TYR A 66 5.45 -8.85 -3.04
N LEU A 67 5.52 -8.88 -1.71
CA LEU A 67 4.78 -9.84 -0.89
C LEU A 67 3.28 -9.74 -1.15
N LEU A 68 2.71 -8.54 -1.03
CA LEU A 68 1.29 -8.28 -1.27
C LEU A 68 0.89 -8.45 -2.74
N SER A 69 1.83 -8.29 -3.68
CA SER A 69 1.60 -8.55 -5.11
C SER A 69 1.55 -10.03 -5.46
N SER A 70 2.02 -10.92 -4.58
CA SER A 70 2.06 -12.35 -4.86
C SER A 70 0.65 -12.97 -4.90
N PRO A 71 0.45 -14.07 -5.66
CA PRO A 71 -0.85 -14.71 -5.81
C PRO A 71 -1.51 -15.09 -4.47
N LYS A 72 -0.72 -15.58 -3.51
CA LYS A 72 -1.20 -15.94 -2.15
C LYS A 72 -1.94 -14.77 -1.50
N TYR A 73 -1.28 -13.62 -1.43
CA TYR A 73 -1.82 -12.44 -0.74
C TYR A 73 -2.92 -11.75 -1.56
N GLN A 74 -2.82 -11.76 -2.89
CA GLN A 74 -3.90 -11.27 -3.76
C GLN A 74 -5.18 -12.10 -3.61
N SER A 75 -5.06 -13.43 -3.61
CA SER A 75 -6.19 -14.33 -3.39
C SER A 75 -6.78 -14.16 -1.99
N GLN A 76 -5.95 -13.97 -0.97
CA GLN A 76 -6.43 -13.69 0.38
C GLN A 76 -7.22 -12.37 0.44
N MET A 77 -6.69 -11.28 -0.12
CA MET A 77 -7.40 -10.00 -0.16
C MET A 77 -8.72 -10.09 -0.94
N LEU A 78 -8.75 -10.85 -2.04
CA LEU A 78 -9.98 -11.06 -2.81
C LEU A 78 -11.01 -11.93 -2.08
N GLY A 79 -10.55 -12.91 -1.29
CA GLY A 79 -11.41 -13.77 -0.48
C GLY A 79 -11.99 -13.06 0.75
N GLU A 80 -11.27 -12.09 1.30
CA GLU A 80 -11.75 -11.24 2.41
C GLU A 80 -12.55 -10.01 1.94
N ALA A 81 -12.67 -9.81 0.63
CA ALA A 81 -13.46 -8.73 0.06
C ALA A 81 -14.97 -9.01 0.18
N ASP A 82 -15.73 -7.98 0.53
CA ASP A 82 -17.18 -8.00 0.70
C ASP A 82 -17.87 -7.16 -0.39
N GLY A 83 -19.19 -7.26 -0.49
CA GLY A 83 -20.01 -6.52 -1.45
C GLY A 83 -20.29 -7.27 -2.74
N THR A 84 -21.55 -7.22 -3.18
CA THR A 84 -22.05 -7.96 -4.36
C THR A 84 -21.80 -7.23 -5.67
N VAL A 85 -22.01 -5.91 -5.70
CA VAL A 85 -21.88 -5.08 -6.91
C VAL A 85 -20.51 -4.41 -7.00
N ILE A 86 -20.01 -3.85 -5.90
CA ILE A 86 -18.66 -3.29 -5.78
C ILE A 86 -17.95 -4.04 -4.67
N LYS A 87 -16.88 -4.75 -5.02
CA LYS A 87 -16.04 -5.41 -4.04
C LYS A 87 -15.25 -4.39 -3.24
N HIS A 88 -15.24 -4.57 -1.92
CA HIS A 88 -14.54 -3.73 -0.96
C HIS A 88 -13.74 -4.58 0.03
N ILE A 89 -12.49 -4.21 0.30
CA ILE A 89 -11.71 -4.76 1.43
C ILE A 89 -11.54 -3.73 2.54
N TYR A 90 -11.90 -4.13 3.76
CA TYR A 90 -11.70 -3.31 4.94
C TYR A 90 -10.21 -3.22 5.28
N ILE A 91 -9.70 -2.00 5.47
CA ILE A 91 -8.29 -1.79 5.86
C ILE A 91 -7.92 -2.50 7.17
N THR A 92 -8.90 -2.71 8.06
CA THR A 92 -8.73 -3.45 9.31
C THR A 92 -8.48 -4.95 9.10
N ARG A 93 -8.92 -5.50 7.96
CA ARG A 93 -8.63 -6.87 7.55
C ARG A 93 -7.21 -6.99 7.02
N VAL A 94 -6.83 -6.10 6.10
CA VAL A 94 -5.44 -5.99 5.58
C VAL A 94 -4.43 -5.81 6.71
N ALA A 95 -4.75 -4.97 7.70
CA ALA A 95 -3.87 -4.72 8.86
C ALA A 95 -3.70 -5.94 9.79
N LYS A 96 -4.55 -6.96 9.68
CA LYS A 96 -4.48 -8.21 10.47
C LYS A 96 -3.91 -9.38 9.67
N MET A 97 -3.60 -9.19 8.39
CA MET A 97 -3.02 -10.25 7.56
C MET A 97 -1.63 -10.62 8.09
N GLU A 98 -1.41 -11.90 8.34
CA GLU A 98 -0.11 -12.41 8.73
C GLU A 98 0.83 -12.41 7.52
N VAL A 99 1.94 -11.68 7.65
CA VAL A 99 2.95 -11.55 6.62
C VAL A 99 4.17 -12.37 6.98
N ASP A 100 4.62 -13.20 6.05
CA ASP A 100 5.87 -13.93 6.19
C ASP A 100 7.02 -12.92 6.06
N ILE A 101 7.71 -12.65 7.17
CA ILE A 101 8.90 -11.79 7.19
C ILE A 101 10.12 -12.71 7.28
N PRO A 102 11.02 -12.73 6.28
CA PRO A 102 12.24 -13.49 6.38
C PRO A 102 13.03 -12.94 7.57
N SER A 103 13.43 -13.82 8.48
CA SER A 103 14.44 -13.46 9.47
C SER A 103 15.70 -13.11 8.69
N PHE A 104 16.11 -11.84 8.69
CA PHE A 104 17.37 -11.42 8.11
C PHE A 104 18.52 -12.08 8.90
N GLY A 105 18.93 -13.28 8.49
CA GLY A 105 20.30 -13.71 8.67
C GLY A 105 21.14 -12.77 7.82
N SER A 106 21.94 -11.92 8.46
CA SER A 106 22.83 -10.91 7.86
C SER A 106 23.21 -11.20 6.40
N MET A 107 22.57 -10.52 5.44
CA MET A 107 22.93 -10.62 4.03
C MET A 107 23.92 -9.50 3.73
N ASN A 108 25.14 -9.87 3.33
CA ASN A 108 26.22 -8.92 3.04
C ASN A 108 25.93 -8.24 1.69
N LEU A 109 25.77 -6.92 1.68
CA LEU A 109 25.36 -6.12 0.52
C LEU A 109 26.40 -6.06 -0.62
N ASN A 110 27.57 -6.69 -0.46
CA ASN A 110 28.62 -6.68 -1.48
C ASN A 110 28.34 -7.58 -2.70
N GLU A 111 27.30 -8.42 -2.68
CA GLU A 111 26.96 -9.33 -3.81
C GLU A 111 25.83 -8.81 -4.72
N ALA A 112 25.15 -7.71 -4.36
CA ALA A 112 23.96 -7.22 -5.07
C ALA A 112 24.26 -6.09 -6.10
N LYS A 113 25.50 -5.98 -6.59
CA LYS A 113 25.95 -4.88 -7.47
C LYS A 113 25.81 -5.12 -8.98
N GLU A 114 25.12 -6.16 -9.43
CA GLU A 114 24.88 -6.41 -10.86
C GLU A 114 23.39 -6.57 -11.18
N TRP A 115 22.60 -5.50 -11.06
CA TRP A 115 21.31 -5.32 -11.75
C TRP A 115 21.16 -3.85 -12.19
#